data_AF-A0A7S1AS43-F1
#
_entry.id   AF-A0A7S1AS43-F1
#
_cell.length_a   1.000
_cell.length_b   1.000
_cell.length_c   1.000
_cell.angle_alpha   90.00
_cell.angle_beta   90.00
_cell.angle_gamma   90.00
#
_symmetry.space_group_name_H-M   'P 1'
#
loop_
_entity.id
_entity.type
_entity.pdbx_description
1 polymer ?
#
loop_
_entity_poly.entity_id
_entity_poly.type
_entity_poly.pdbx_seq_one_letter_code
_entity_poly.pdbx_strand_id
1 'polypeptide(L)'
;ADVRRRAQTASLVAALIGGAQPQRVLSGAESSFKVLPFDCMSELMFSSNASTAKERSQEGTSQKAKLGDCDFFLSHSWSDGYHNKWAALRQHATVFRQQTGRDPTIWLDKMCIDQDNIDAGLAMLPVYLAGCEKLLVVAGHTYTSRLWCVMELFVFFAMGGTVDKLQVVAIADDGEIQTSSCESAKSLLQLDVGDAHCFKREDEEHLLAVIETAFGSFAKFNQTARTMLQEALESQAAEDGPSC
;
A
#
# COMPACT_ATOMS: atom_id res chain seq x y z
N ALA A 1 13.71 8.65 15.83
CA ALA A 1 14.86 7.72 15.74
C ALA A 1 14.50 6.46 14.95
N ASP A 2 13.29 5.91 15.15
CA ASP A 2 12.81 4.69 14.48
C ASP A 2 12.63 4.83 12.95
N VAL A 3 11.95 5.88 12.47
CA VAL A 3 11.67 6.08 11.02
C VAL A 3 12.93 6.09 10.17
N ARG A 4 14.00 6.77 10.62
CA ARG A 4 15.27 6.84 9.86
C ARG A 4 15.94 5.48 9.75
N ARG A 5 15.88 4.65 10.79
CA ARG A 5 16.44 3.28 10.78
C ARG A 5 15.60 2.37 9.86
N ARG A 6 14.27 2.46 9.92
CA ARG A 6 13.38 1.77 8.99
C ARG A 6 13.68 2.16 7.55
N ALA A 7 13.77 3.46 7.25
CA ALA A 7 14.11 3.98 5.93
C ALA A 7 15.49 3.51 5.43
N GLN A 8 16.51 3.44 6.30
CA GLN A 8 17.82 2.88 5.96
C GLN A 8 17.77 1.38 5.63
N THR A 9 16.96 0.62 6.37
CA THR A 9 16.79 -0.82 6.10
C THR A 9 15.99 -1.01 4.80
N ALA A 10 14.97 -0.19 4.59
CA ALA A 10 14.15 -0.20 3.39
C ALA A 10 14.95 0.18 2.15
N SER A 11 15.97 1.05 2.28
CA SER A 11 16.82 1.39 1.14
C SER A 11 17.70 0.23 0.67
N LEU A 12 17.97 -0.77 1.54
CA LEU A 12 18.59 -2.02 1.13
C LEU A 12 17.62 -2.89 0.31
N VAL A 13 16.36 -2.97 0.73
CA VAL A 13 15.31 -3.70 -0.02
C VAL A 13 15.07 -3.02 -1.38
N ALA A 14 14.97 -1.71 -1.39
CA ALA A 14 14.87 -0.91 -2.61
C ALA A 14 16.08 -1.09 -3.54
N ALA A 15 17.29 -1.19 -2.99
CA ALA A 15 18.47 -1.50 -3.77
C ALA A 15 18.40 -2.90 -4.43
N LEU A 16 17.82 -3.88 -3.74
CA LEU A 16 17.59 -5.21 -4.29
C LEU A 16 16.56 -5.18 -5.43
N ILE A 17 15.50 -4.37 -5.32
CA ILE A 17 14.42 -4.25 -6.31
C ILE A 17 14.83 -3.42 -7.54
N GLY A 18 15.52 -2.29 -7.32
CA GLY A 18 15.81 -1.32 -8.38
C GLY A 18 17.25 -1.34 -8.89
N GLY A 19 18.12 -2.19 -8.33
CA GLY A 19 19.55 -2.25 -8.67
C GLY A 19 20.35 -0.97 -8.34
N ALA A 20 19.79 -0.08 -7.52
CA ALA A 20 20.38 1.22 -7.18
C ALA A 20 21.16 1.18 -5.86
N GLN A 21 22.10 2.11 -5.67
CA GLN A 21 22.85 2.20 -4.41
C GLN A 21 21.92 2.63 -3.25
N PRO A 22 21.95 1.94 -2.09
CA PRO A 22 21.06 2.23 -0.96
C PRO A 22 21.07 3.70 -0.50
N GLN A 23 22.24 4.35 -0.46
CA GLN A 23 22.31 5.77 -0.09
C GLN A 23 21.63 6.67 -1.11
N ARG A 24 21.74 6.36 -2.41
CA ARG A 24 21.09 7.14 -3.47
C ARG A 24 19.57 6.99 -3.42
N VAL A 25 19.08 5.77 -3.19
CA VAL A 25 17.64 5.53 -3.00
C VAL A 25 17.14 6.32 -1.80
N LEU A 26 17.83 6.24 -0.66
CA LEU A 26 17.40 6.93 0.56
C LEU A 26 17.37 8.46 0.36
N SER A 27 18.44 9.06 -0.17
CA SER A 27 18.49 10.50 -0.42
C SER A 27 17.49 10.94 -1.49
N GLY A 28 17.27 10.13 -2.52
CA GLY A 28 16.24 10.32 -3.52
C GLY A 28 14.87 10.40 -2.85
N ALA A 29 14.51 9.36 -2.09
CA ALA A 29 13.22 9.24 -1.42
C ALA A 29 12.99 10.38 -0.42
N GLU A 30 13.99 10.75 0.40
CA GLU A 30 13.90 11.90 1.31
C GLU A 30 13.64 13.22 0.56
N SER A 31 14.21 13.38 -0.65
CA SER A 31 14.08 14.60 -1.43
C SER A 31 12.74 14.72 -2.15
N SER A 32 12.13 13.59 -2.51
CA SER A 32 10.91 13.46 -3.31
C SER A 32 9.68 12.99 -2.52
N PHE A 33 9.80 12.73 -1.22
CA PHE A 33 8.66 12.29 -0.41
C PHE A 33 7.55 13.33 -0.40
N LYS A 34 6.33 12.87 -0.68
CA LYS A 34 5.12 13.67 -0.72
C LYS A 34 4.00 12.96 0.02
N VAL A 35 3.01 13.73 0.43
CA VAL A 35 1.76 13.23 0.99
C VAL A 35 0.58 13.95 0.35
N LEU A 36 -0.57 13.31 0.34
CA LEU A 36 -1.82 13.85 -0.14
C LEU A 36 -2.79 14.00 1.05
N PRO A 37 -3.10 15.23 1.48
CA PRO A 37 -4.15 15.47 2.46
C PRO A 37 -5.49 14.91 1.97
N PHE A 38 -6.24 14.23 2.85
CA PHE A 38 -7.48 13.56 2.45
C PHE A 38 -8.54 14.51 1.89
N ASP A 39 -8.61 15.75 2.38
CA ASP A 39 -9.52 16.79 1.89
C ASP A 39 -9.23 17.23 0.44
N CYS A 40 -8.05 16.92 -0.08
CA CYS A 40 -7.65 17.15 -1.46
C CYS A 40 -7.95 15.94 -2.37
N MET A 41 -8.38 14.81 -1.81
CA MET A 41 -8.66 13.58 -2.56
C MET A 41 -10.07 13.59 -3.16
N SER A 42 -10.23 12.89 -4.28
CA SER A 42 -11.54 12.67 -4.91
C SER A 42 -11.65 11.26 -5.45
N GLU A 43 -12.88 10.78 -5.62
CA GLU A 43 -13.20 9.47 -6.17
C GLU A 43 -12.54 9.22 -7.54
N LEU A 44 -12.54 10.23 -8.41
CA LEU A 44 -12.04 10.13 -9.77
C LEU A 44 -10.53 9.82 -9.83
N MET A 45 -9.76 10.14 -8.78
CA MET A 45 -8.34 9.79 -8.70
C MET A 45 -8.11 8.28 -8.87
N PHE A 46 -9.07 7.46 -8.44
CA PHE A 46 -8.98 6.01 -8.44
C PHE A 46 -9.51 5.35 -9.73
N SER A 47 -10.05 6.14 -10.66
CA SER A 47 -10.67 5.62 -11.90
C SER A 47 -9.69 5.06 -12.93
N SER A 48 -8.41 5.46 -12.84
CA SER A 48 -7.37 5.05 -13.79
C SER A 48 -5.98 5.19 -13.16
N ASN A 49 -5.11 4.23 -13.47
CA ASN A 49 -3.69 4.29 -13.14
C ASN A 49 -2.89 5.23 -14.06
N ALA A 50 -3.47 5.61 -15.20
CA ALA A 50 -2.89 6.61 -16.08
C ALA A 50 -3.33 7.99 -15.62
N SER A 51 -2.39 8.94 -15.63
CA SER A 51 -2.70 10.35 -15.45
C SER A 51 -2.20 11.14 -16.65
N THR A 52 -3.10 11.81 -17.34
CA THR A 52 -2.73 12.87 -18.27
C THR A 52 -2.31 14.12 -17.49
N ALA A 53 -1.48 14.98 -18.07
CA ALA A 53 -1.09 16.24 -17.44
C ALA A 53 -2.30 17.12 -17.05
N LYS A 54 -3.42 16.97 -17.76
CA LYS A 54 -4.69 17.67 -17.48
C LYS A 54 -5.37 17.11 -16.24
N GLU A 55 -5.48 15.79 -16.10
CA GLU A 55 -6.04 15.13 -14.91
C GLU A 55 -5.22 15.46 -13.66
N ARG A 56 -3.88 15.48 -13.76
CA ARG A 56 -2.99 15.87 -12.64
C ARG A 56 -3.20 17.30 -12.13
N SER A 57 -3.68 18.21 -12.97
CA SER A 57 -3.98 19.60 -12.58
C SER A 57 -5.36 19.77 -11.95
N GLN A 58 -6.23 18.77 -12.08
CA GLN A 58 -7.61 18.77 -11.57
C GLN A 58 -7.80 17.83 -10.36
N GLU A 59 -6.92 16.86 -10.21
CA GLU A 59 -6.80 15.96 -9.07
C GLU A 59 -5.85 16.61 -8.05
N GLY A 60 -6.30 16.83 -6.80
CA GLY A 60 -5.63 17.66 -5.79
C GLY A 60 -4.11 17.45 -5.63
N THR A 61 -3.41 18.50 -5.20
CA THR A 61 -1.95 18.55 -5.24
C THR A 61 -1.31 17.85 -4.04
N SER A 62 -0.45 16.87 -4.29
CA SER A 62 0.42 16.30 -3.25
C SER A 62 1.45 17.32 -2.78
N GLN A 63 1.77 17.28 -1.50
CA GLN A 63 2.63 18.25 -0.81
C GLN A 63 3.92 17.59 -0.37
N LYS A 64 5.04 18.32 -0.46
CA LYS A 64 6.32 17.81 0.04
C LYS A 64 6.25 17.59 1.56
N ALA A 65 6.72 16.44 2.02
CA ALA A 65 6.73 16.07 3.42
C ALA A 65 8.07 15.44 3.81
N LYS A 66 8.29 15.18 5.11
CA LYS A 66 9.41 14.37 5.58
C LYS A 66 8.97 12.93 5.76
N LEU A 67 9.91 11.99 5.65
CA LEU A 67 9.67 10.62 6.11
C LEU A 67 9.25 10.64 7.58
N GLY A 68 8.13 9.99 7.88
CA GLY A 68 7.49 9.97 9.19
C GLY A 68 6.30 10.91 9.32
N ASP A 69 6.09 11.83 8.37
CA ASP A 69 4.98 12.80 8.40
C ASP A 69 3.79 12.35 7.53
N CYS A 70 3.61 11.04 7.34
CA CYS A 70 2.50 10.44 6.59
C CYS A 70 1.77 9.41 7.44
N ASP A 71 0.45 9.55 7.58
CA ASP A 71 -0.35 8.62 8.38
C ASP A 71 -0.44 7.24 7.73
N PHE A 72 -0.78 7.20 6.43
CA PHE A 72 -1.05 5.95 5.74
C PHE A 72 -0.33 5.86 4.39
N PHE A 73 0.42 4.78 4.20
CA PHE A 73 0.71 4.29 2.88
C PHE A 73 -0.53 3.55 2.36
N LEU A 74 -1.11 4.00 1.26
CA LEU A 74 -2.27 3.34 0.67
C LEU A 74 -1.83 2.27 -0.33
N SER A 75 -2.05 1.01 0.04
CA SER A 75 -1.87 -0.15 -0.82
C SER A 75 -3.22 -0.59 -1.40
N HIS A 76 -3.33 -0.61 -2.71
CA HIS A 76 -4.55 -1.01 -3.40
C HIS A 76 -4.28 -1.54 -4.81
N SER A 77 -5.19 -2.34 -5.35
CA SER A 77 -5.17 -2.66 -6.78
C SER A 77 -5.89 -1.57 -7.58
N TRP A 78 -5.31 -1.19 -8.72
CA TRP A 78 -5.95 -0.33 -9.70
C TRP A 78 -7.10 -1.02 -10.46
N SER A 79 -7.15 -2.35 -10.40
CA SER A 79 -8.17 -3.16 -11.09
C SER A 79 -9.42 -3.42 -10.24
N ASP A 80 -9.37 -3.12 -8.93
CA ASP A 80 -10.55 -3.20 -8.05
C ASP A 80 -11.46 -1.97 -8.21
N GLY A 81 -12.77 -2.18 -8.02
CA GLY A 81 -13.83 -1.18 -8.15
C GLY A 81 -13.54 0.13 -7.40
N TYR A 82 -13.40 1.23 -8.14
CA TYR A 82 -12.94 2.50 -7.58
C TYR A 82 -14.01 3.19 -6.72
N HIS A 83 -15.30 2.95 -6.97
CA HIS A 83 -16.40 3.44 -6.15
C HIS A 83 -16.34 2.87 -4.73
N ASN A 84 -16.19 1.55 -4.59
CA ASN A 84 -16.11 0.87 -3.29
C ASN A 84 -14.82 1.24 -2.56
N LYS A 85 -13.71 1.35 -3.28
CA LYS A 85 -12.43 1.86 -2.73
C LYS A 85 -12.58 3.25 -2.12
N TRP A 86 -13.21 4.18 -2.85
CA TRP A 86 -13.43 5.54 -2.35
C TRP A 86 -14.40 5.56 -1.16
N ALA A 87 -15.47 4.79 -1.20
CA ALA A 87 -16.40 4.66 -0.08
C ALA A 87 -15.69 4.18 1.20
N ALA A 88 -14.87 3.13 1.08
CA ALA A 88 -14.04 2.60 2.16
C ALA A 88 -13.07 3.65 2.72
N LEU A 89 -12.36 4.37 1.84
CA LEU A 89 -11.42 5.42 2.23
C LEU A 89 -12.10 6.57 2.97
N ARG A 90 -13.29 7.02 2.53
CA ARG A 90 -14.04 8.07 3.24
C ARG A 90 -14.51 7.64 4.62
N GLN A 91 -15.00 6.40 4.75
CA GLN A 91 -15.40 5.86 6.04
C GLN A 91 -14.21 5.80 6.98
N HIS A 92 -13.09 5.26 6.49
CA HIS A 92 -11.83 5.19 7.24
C HIS A 92 -11.32 6.57 7.68
N ALA A 93 -11.28 7.54 6.76
CA ALA A 93 -10.88 8.91 7.10
C ALA A 93 -11.82 9.58 8.10
N THR A 94 -13.12 9.27 8.06
CA THR A 94 -14.10 9.76 9.04
C THR A 94 -13.78 9.24 10.44
N VAL A 95 -13.52 7.93 10.58
CA VAL A 95 -13.12 7.31 11.85
C VAL A 95 -11.82 7.91 12.36
N PHE A 96 -10.81 8.04 11.49
CA PHE A 96 -9.54 8.68 11.83
C PHE A 96 -9.73 10.11 12.33
N ARG A 97 -10.56 10.93 11.66
CA ARG A 97 -10.84 12.31 12.06
C ARG A 97 -11.56 12.36 13.41
N GLN A 98 -12.48 11.44 13.68
CA GLN A 98 -13.14 11.35 14.98
C GLN A 98 -12.15 11.04 16.11
N GLN A 99 -11.16 10.18 15.86
CA GLN A 99 -10.16 9.77 16.84
C GLN A 99 -9.06 10.82 17.06
N THR A 100 -8.66 11.54 16.01
CA THR A 100 -7.47 12.41 16.03
C THR A 100 -7.77 13.91 15.95
N GLY A 101 -8.99 14.29 15.55
CA GLY A 101 -9.40 15.68 15.36
C GLY A 101 -8.93 16.32 14.05
N ARG A 102 -8.31 15.57 13.13
CA ARG A 102 -7.85 16.06 11.81
C ARG A 102 -8.03 15.02 10.70
N ASP A 103 -7.94 15.45 9.45
CA ASP A 103 -7.87 14.51 8.32
C ASP A 103 -6.55 13.75 8.28
N PRO A 104 -6.57 12.51 7.74
CA PRO A 104 -5.35 11.78 7.49
C PRO A 104 -4.58 12.34 6.29
N THR A 105 -3.27 12.12 6.28
CA THR A 105 -2.41 12.29 5.11
C THR A 105 -2.09 10.93 4.51
N ILE A 106 -2.28 10.82 3.21
CA ILE A 106 -2.17 9.56 2.47
C ILE A 106 -1.00 9.63 1.51
N TRP A 107 -0.18 8.59 1.46
CA TRP A 107 0.73 8.35 0.36
C TRP A 107 0.01 7.49 -0.68
N LEU A 108 -0.19 8.05 -1.89
CA LEU A 108 -0.83 7.39 -3.03
C LEU A 108 0.12 7.46 -4.23
N ASP A 109 0.42 6.31 -4.84
CA ASP A 109 1.37 6.15 -5.94
C ASP A 109 1.18 7.17 -7.07
N LYS A 110 -0.02 7.29 -7.64
CA LYS A 110 -0.37 8.20 -8.74
C LYS A 110 -0.04 9.66 -8.44
N MET A 111 -0.19 10.07 -7.18
CA MET A 111 -0.07 11.46 -6.76
C MET A 111 1.29 11.79 -6.13
N CYS A 112 1.96 10.79 -5.56
CA CYS A 112 3.22 10.97 -4.84
C CYS A 112 4.45 10.61 -5.69
N ILE A 113 4.30 9.74 -6.69
CA ILE A 113 5.34 9.44 -7.67
C ILE A 113 5.29 10.43 -8.84
N ASP A 114 6.47 10.81 -9.34
CA ASP A 114 6.60 11.48 -10.63
C ASP A 114 6.17 10.53 -11.75
N GLN A 115 4.99 10.77 -12.31
CA GLN A 115 4.39 9.92 -13.34
C GLN A 115 5.13 10.00 -14.68
N ASP A 116 5.99 11.00 -14.88
CA ASP A 116 6.86 11.07 -16.05
C ASP A 116 8.16 10.23 -15.83
N ASN A 117 8.37 9.70 -14.62
CA ASN A 117 9.49 8.83 -14.25
C ASN A 117 9.08 7.77 -13.20
N ILE A 118 8.11 6.93 -13.57
CA ILE A 118 7.50 5.93 -12.68
C ILE A 118 8.54 4.93 -12.15
N ASP A 119 9.44 4.44 -12.99
CA ASP A 119 10.43 3.41 -12.61
C ASP A 119 11.32 3.89 -11.44
N ALA A 120 11.75 5.16 -11.45
CA ALA A 120 12.50 5.73 -10.35
C ALA A 120 11.67 5.83 -9.05
N GLY A 121 10.38 6.16 -9.17
CA GLY A 121 9.45 6.18 -8.05
C GLY A 121 9.23 4.80 -7.44
N LEU A 122 8.99 3.78 -8.27
CA LEU A 122 8.79 2.40 -7.86
C LEU A 122 10.04 1.83 -7.17
N ALA A 123 11.23 2.15 -7.66
CA ALA A 123 12.47 1.75 -7.00
C ALA A 123 12.59 2.32 -5.57
N MET A 124 11.97 3.45 -5.26
CA MET A 124 11.98 4.08 -3.93
C MET A 124 10.80 3.66 -3.04
N LEU A 125 9.86 2.88 -3.56
CA LEU A 125 8.63 2.48 -2.88
C LEU A 125 8.87 1.84 -1.50
N PRO A 126 9.89 0.99 -1.29
CA PRO A 126 10.16 0.46 0.05
C PRO A 126 10.44 1.55 1.08
N VAL A 127 11.18 2.60 0.68
CA VAL A 127 11.53 3.71 1.56
C VAL A 127 10.32 4.60 1.83
N TYR A 128 9.46 4.82 0.83
CA TYR A 128 8.22 5.56 1.00
C TYR A 128 7.26 4.87 1.98
N LEU A 129 7.07 3.55 1.83
CA LEU A 129 6.26 2.76 2.76
C LEU A 129 6.84 2.80 4.16
N ALA A 130 8.15 2.56 4.33
CA ALA A 130 8.81 2.64 5.62
C ALA A 130 8.76 4.04 6.27
N GLY A 131 8.57 5.08 5.44
CA GLY A 131 8.37 6.46 5.85
C GLY A 131 6.96 6.80 6.29
N CYS A 132 5.98 5.90 6.15
CA CYS A 132 4.62 6.09 6.65
C CYS A 132 4.45 5.49 8.05
N GLU A 133 3.45 5.98 8.79
CA GLU A 133 3.13 5.48 10.12
C GLU A 133 2.49 4.08 10.06
N LYS A 134 1.49 3.93 9.17
CA LYS A 134 0.70 2.71 9.00
C LYS A 134 0.59 2.32 7.53
N LEU A 135 0.36 1.03 7.29
CA LEU A 135 -0.05 0.49 5.99
C LEU A 135 -1.57 0.34 5.98
N LEU A 136 -2.24 1.00 5.05
CA LEU A 136 -3.67 0.83 4.79
C LEU A 136 -3.86 0.03 3.51
N VAL A 137 -4.33 -1.21 3.66
CA VAL A 137 -4.67 -2.11 2.57
C VAL A 137 -6.16 -1.95 2.25
N VAL A 138 -6.48 -1.49 1.05
CA VAL A 138 -7.85 -1.50 0.52
C VAL A 138 -7.92 -2.52 -0.60
N ALA A 139 -8.50 -3.67 -0.31
CA ALA A 139 -8.36 -4.87 -1.13
C ALA A 139 -9.70 -5.40 -1.63
N GLY A 140 -9.86 -5.44 -2.95
CA GLY A 140 -10.89 -6.22 -3.63
C GLY A 140 -10.32 -7.55 -4.14
N HIS A 141 -11.05 -8.20 -5.05
CA HIS A 141 -10.71 -9.53 -5.56
C HIS A 141 -9.37 -9.60 -6.31
N THR A 142 -8.91 -8.50 -6.92
CA THR A 142 -7.66 -8.48 -7.70
C THR A 142 -6.42 -8.13 -6.87
N TYR A 143 -6.57 -7.78 -5.59
CA TYR A 143 -5.46 -7.30 -4.79
C TYR A 143 -4.31 -8.32 -4.68
N THR A 144 -4.63 -9.57 -4.37
CA THR A 144 -3.64 -10.64 -4.15
C THR A 144 -2.97 -11.12 -5.44
N SER A 145 -3.56 -10.88 -6.61
CA SER A 145 -2.99 -11.25 -7.91
C SER A 145 -2.05 -10.18 -8.48
N ARG A 146 -1.91 -9.02 -7.82
CA ARG A 146 -1.01 -7.94 -8.23
C ARG A 146 0.28 -8.01 -7.42
N LEU A 147 1.38 -8.40 -8.07
CA LEU A 147 2.64 -8.61 -7.37
C LEU A 147 3.18 -7.34 -6.70
N TRP A 148 2.96 -6.15 -7.27
CA TRP A 148 3.33 -4.90 -6.60
C TRP A 148 2.58 -4.67 -5.27
N CYS A 149 1.31 -5.06 -5.17
CA CYS A 149 0.56 -5.00 -3.91
C CYS A 149 1.11 -6.02 -2.89
N VAL A 150 1.45 -7.22 -3.35
CA VAL A 150 2.10 -8.24 -2.51
C VAL A 150 3.49 -7.81 -2.07
N MET A 151 4.23 -7.08 -2.92
CA MET A 151 5.52 -6.48 -2.58
C MET A 151 5.40 -5.42 -1.48
N GLU A 152 4.31 -4.66 -1.43
CA GLU A 152 4.06 -3.69 -0.34
C GLU A 152 3.87 -4.40 1.00
N LEU A 153 3.11 -5.50 1.02
CA LEU A 153 3.00 -6.37 2.20
C LEU A 153 4.38 -6.92 2.60
N PHE A 154 5.13 -7.44 1.64
CA PHE A 154 6.49 -7.93 1.86
C PHE A 154 7.39 -6.86 2.49
N VAL A 155 7.43 -5.66 1.93
CA VAL A 155 8.23 -4.55 2.47
C VAL A 155 7.79 -4.24 3.91
N PHE A 156 6.48 -4.13 4.14
CA PHE A 156 5.95 -3.83 5.47
C PHE A 156 6.43 -4.86 6.51
N PHE A 157 6.32 -6.16 6.19
CA PHE A 157 6.77 -7.23 7.09
C PHE A 157 8.29 -7.24 7.26
N ALA A 158 9.04 -7.10 6.16
CA ALA A 158 10.50 -7.06 6.19
C ALA A 158 11.05 -5.90 7.04
N MET A 159 10.32 -4.78 7.11
CA MET A 159 10.67 -3.61 7.93
C MET A 159 10.23 -3.72 9.40
N GLY A 160 9.71 -4.88 9.82
CA GLY A 160 9.22 -5.10 11.18
C GLY A 160 7.87 -4.45 11.44
N GLY A 161 7.03 -4.33 10.40
CA GLY A 161 5.63 -3.95 10.55
C GLY A 161 4.91 -4.90 11.50
N THR A 162 3.99 -4.35 12.27
CA THR A 162 3.21 -5.05 13.30
C THR A 162 1.73 -4.93 13.00
N VAL A 163 0.91 -5.81 13.59
CA VAL A 163 -0.53 -5.84 13.35
C VAL A 163 -1.22 -4.52 13.70
N ASP A 164 -0.79 -3.83 14.76
CA ASP A 164 -1.32 -2.50 15.15
C ASP A 164 -1.05 -1.38 14.12
N LYS A 165 -0.11 -1.62 13.19
CA LYS A 165 0.23 -0.70 12.10
C LYS A 165 -0.31 -1.15 10.74
N LEU A 166 -1.02 -2.27 10.70
CA LEU A 166 -1.65 -2.80 9.49
C LEU A 166 -3.16 -2.64 9.60
N GLN A 167 -3.74 -1.87 8.68
CA GLN A 167 -5.20 -1.70 8.58
C GLN A 167 -5.68 -2.27 7.26
N VAL A 168 -6.77 -3.03 7.28
CA VAL A 168 -7.21 -3.85 6.15
C VAL A 168 -8.70 -3.64 5.93
N VAL A 169 -9.06 -3.05 4.80
CA VAL A 169 -10.44 -2.85 4.40
C VAL A 169 -10.73 -3.69 3.16
N ALA A 170 -11.43 -4.80 3.36
CA ALA A 170 -11.87 -5.67 2.27
C ALA A 170 -13.08 -5.04 1.57
N ILE A 171 -12.95 -4.74 0.28
CA ILE A 171 -14.01 -4.11 -0.51
C ILE A 171 -14.71 -5.12 -1.42
N ALA A 172 -16.00 -4.86 -1.63
CA ALA A 172 -16.84 -5.53 -2.58
C ALA A 172 -16.43 -5.22 -4.03
N ASP A 173 -16.75 -6.13 -4.96
CA ASP A 173 -16.84 -5.79 -6.37
C ASP A 173 -18.11 -5.01 -6.68
N ASP A 174 -18.08 -4.24 -7.77
CA ASP A 174 -19.21 -3.46 -8.24
C ASP A 174 -20.36 -4.41 -8.64
N GLY A 175 -21.33 -4.65 -7.74
CA GLY A 175 -22.50 -5.47 -8.05
C GLY A 175 -23.26 -6.09 -6.87
N GLU A 176 -22.61 -6.39 -5.73
CA GLU A 176 -23.25 -6.97 -4.54
C GLU A 176 -22.52 -6.51 -3.27
N ILE A 177 -23.23 -5.99 -2.25
CA ILE A 177 -22.62 -5.14 -1.20
C ILE A 177 -22.12 -5.92 0.04
N GLN A 178 -22.55 -7.17 0.29
CA GLN A 178 -22.21 -7.91 1.52
C GLN A 178 -21.54 -9.28 1.31
N THR A 179 -21.92 -10.03 0.28
CA THR A 179 -21.30 -11.33 -0.09
C THR A 179 -19.86 -11.15 -0.56
N SER A 180 -19.60 -10.09 -1.31
CA SER A 180 -18.32 -9.79 -1.95
C SER A 180 -17.21 -9.29 -1.00
N SER A 181 -17.53 -8.52 0.06
CA SER A 181 -16.51 -8.09 1.03
C SER A 181 -15.97 -9.28 1.83
N CYS A 182 -16.83 -10.25 2.17
CA CYS A 182 -16.40 -11.48 2.83
C CYS A 182 -15.55 -12.37 1.90
N GLU A 183 -15.77 -12.31 0.59
CA GLU A 183 -14.96 -13.01 -0.42
C GLU A 183 -13.60 -12.35 -0.61
N SER A 184 -13.53 -11.02 -0.70
CA SER A 184 -12.26 -10.28 -0.73
C SER A 184 -11.43 -10.54 0.54
N ALA A 185 -12.07 -10.57 1.72
CA ALA A 185 -11.41 -10.94 2.96
C ALA A 185 -10.88 -12.39 2.91
N LYS A 186 -11.67 -13.35 2.41
CA LYS A 186 -11.21 -14.73 2.21
C LYS A 186 -10.05 -14.82 1.22
N SER A 187 -10.09 -14.06 0.12
CA SER A 187 -9.01 -14.01 -0.88
C SER A 187 -7.69 -13.55 -0.26
N LEU A 188 -7.72 -12.51 0.59
CA LEU A 188 -6.56 -12.07 1.37
C LEU A 188 -5.97 -13.19 2.24
N LEU A 189 -6.84 -13.96 2.91
CA LEU A 189 -6.42 -15.09 3.76
C LEU A 189 -5.93 -16.31 2.95
N GLN A 190 -6.18 -16.32 1.65
CA GLN A 190 -5.70 -17.34 0.72
C GLN A 190 -4.51 -16.86 -0.12
N LEU A 191 -4.01 -15.65 0.10
CA LEU A 191 -2.91 -15.03 -0.67
C LEU A 191 -1.81 -16.03 -0.96
N ASP A 192 -1.51 -16.25 -2.23
CA ASP A 192 -0.34 -16.98 -2.68
C ASP A 192 0.49 -16.09 -3.60
N VAL A 193 1.72 -15.79 -3.19
CA VAL A 193 2.63 -14.98 -3.99
C VAL A 193 2.95 -15.60 -5.35
N GLY A 194 2.84 -16.93 -5.49
CA GLY A 194 3.05 -17.61 -6.77
C GLY A 194 1.96 -17.32 -7.81
N ASP A 195 0.78 -16.86 -7.37
CA ASP A 195 -0.34 -16.48 -8.24
C ASP A 195 -0.36 -14.96 -8.53
N ALA A 196 0.62 -14.22 -8.02
CA ALA A 196 0.72 -12.77 -8.18
C ALA A 196 1.59 -12.40 -9.38
N HIS A 197 1.15 -11.41 -10.15
CA HIS A 197 1.75 -11.06 -11.44
C HIS A 197 2.14 -9.58 -11.56
N CYS A 198 3.15 -9.31 -12.39
CA CYS A 198 3.47 -7.96 -12.89
C CYS A 198 3.11 -7.82 -14.37
N PHE A 199 3.01 -6.58 -14.84
CA PHE A 199 2.81 -6.33 -16.28
C PHE A 199 4.02 -6.73 -17.11
N LYS A 200 5.23 -6.45 -16.61
CA LYS A 200 6.49 -6.89 -17.22
C LYS A 200 6.93 -8.19 -16.55
N ARG A 201 7.27 -9.19 -17.36
CA ARG A 201 7.73 -10.50 -16.88
C ARG A 201 9.07 -10.38 -16.15
N GLU A 202 9.93 -9.48 -16.60
CA GLU A 202 11.24 -9.24 -15.99
C GLU A 202 11.08 -8.70 -14.56
N ASP A 203 10.13 -7.78 -14.34
CA ASP A 203 9.80 -7.28 -13.01
C ASP A 203 9.23 -8.41 -12.15
N GLU A 204 8.37 -9.27 -12.70
CA GLU A 204 7.79 -10.42 -11.99
C GLU A 204 8.85 -11.38 -11.46
N GLU A 205 9.70 -11.89 -12.36
CA GLU A 205 10.78 -12.82 -12.01
C GLU A 205 11.72 -12.22 -10.96
N HIS A 206 12.04 -10.93 -11.11
CA HIS A 206 12.93 -10.22 -10.20
C HIS A 206 12.33 -10.02 -8.81
N LEU A 207 11.10 -9.53 -8.71
CA LEU A 207 10.42 -9.27 -7.44
C LEU A 207 10.14 -10.58 -6.67
N LEU A 208 9.73 -11.64 -7.37
CA LEU A 208 9.58 -12.97 -6.78
C LEU A 208 10.90 -13.48 -6.20
N ALA A 209 12.01 -13.33 -6.93
CA ALA A 209 13.34 -13.72 -6.43
C ALA A 209 13.75 -12.95 -5.16
N VAL A 210 13.39 -11.66 -5.06
CA VAL A 210 13.63 -10.85 -3.85
C VAL A 210 12.84 -11.40 -2.66
N ILE A 211 11.55 -11.69 -2.83
CA ILE A 211 10.70 -12.29 -1.77
C ILE A 211 11.26 -13.64 -1.33
N GLU A 212 11.55 -14.53 -2.28
CA GLU A 212 12.06 -15.87 -1.99
C GLU A 212 13.39 -15.81 -1.24
N THR A 213 14.31 -14.93 -1.67
CA THR A 213 15.62 -14.76 -1.02
C THR A 213 15.48 -14.28 0.41
N ALA A 214 14.57 -13.35 0.68
CA ALA A 214 14.38 -12.75 2.00
C ALA A 214 13.67 -13.68 2.99
N PHE A 215 12.65 -14.43 2.55
CA PHE A 215 11.87 -15.34 3.39
C PHE A 215 12.37 -16.79 3.37
N GLY A 216 13.25 -17.12 2.42
CA GLY A 216 13.79 -18.45 2.16
C GLY A 216 12.85 -19.40 1.39
N SER A 217 11.58 -19.05 1.20
CA SER A 217 10.60 -19.76 0.36
C SER A 217 9.30 -18.96 0.27
N PHE A 218 8.53 -19.14 -0.81
CA PHE A 218 7.17 -18.59 -0.92
C PHE A 218 6.23 -19.10 0.17
N ALA A 219 6.33 -20.38 0.56
CA ALA A 219 5.48 -20.95 1.61
C ALA A 219 5.60 -20.20 2.95
N LYS A 220 6.83 -19.84 3.35
CA LYS A 220 7.08 -19.04 4.57
C LYS A 220 6.53 -17.63 4.45
N PHE A 221 6.72 -16.98 3.30
CA PHE A 221 6.15 -15.66 3.05
C PHE A 221 4.62 -15.69 3.10
N ASN A 222 3.98 -16.60 2.36
CA ASN A 222 2.53 -16.76 2.33
C ASN A 222 1.97 -17.02 3.74
N GLN A 223 2.63 -17.88 4.53
CA GLN A 223 2.22 -18.14 5.91
C GLN A 223 2.25 -16.86 6.76
N THR A 224 3.37 -16.13 6.75
CA THR A 224 3.50 -14.87 7.51
C THR A 224 2.47 -13.84 7.07
N ALA A 225 2.29 -13.65 5.75
CA ALA A 225 1.34 -12.69 5.21
C ALA A 225 -0.10 -13.01 5.63
N ARG A 226 -0.52 -14.28 5.47
CA ARG A 226 -1.86 -14.73 5.85
C ARG A 226 -2.11 -14.58 7.35
N THR A 227 -1.15 -14.94 8.20
CA THR A 227 -1.26 -14.75 9.66
C THR A 227 -1.43 -13.28 10.02
N MET A 228 -0.59 -12.39 9.50
CA MET A 228 -0.69 -10.96 9.82
C MET A 228 -1.98 -10.32 9.29
N LEU A 229 -2.43 -10.70 8.10
CA LEU A 229 -3.70 -10.23 7.54
C LEU A 229 -4.89 -10.74 8.38
N GLN A 230 -4.86 -11.99 8.83
CA GLN A 230 -5.88 -12.55 9.70
C GLN A 230 -5.95 -11.81 11.04
N GLU A 231 -4.83 -11.66 11.73
CA GLU A 231 -4.76 -10.97 13.02
C GLU A 231 -5.22 -9.51 12.90
N ALA A 232 -4.88 -8.83 11.80
CA ALA A 232 -5.33 -7.46 11.54
C ALA A 232 -6.85 -7.37 11.36
N LEU A 233 -7.44 -8.27 10.55
CA LEU A 233 -8.89 -8.33 10.33
C LEU A 233 -9.65 -8.66 11.62
N GLU A 234 -9.16 -9.62 12.41
CA GLU A 234 -9.76 -10.00 13.69
C GLU A 234 -9.68 -8.87 14.73
N SER A 235 -8.54 -8.17 14.80
CA SER A 235 -8.35 -7.03 15.71
C SER A 235 -9.30 -5.87 15.38
N GLN A 236 -9.45 -5.55 14.09
CA GLN A 236 -10.36 -4.50 13.61
C GLN A 236 -11.83 -4.85 13.90
N ALA A 237 -12.23 -6.11 13.67
CA ALA A 237 -13.59 -6.57 13.99
C ALA A 237 -13.90 -6.51 15.50
N ALA A 238 -12.90 -6.70 16.36
CA ALA A 238 -13.07 -6.59 17.81
C ALA A 238 -13.24 -5.12 18.27
N GLU A 239 -12.60 -4.18 17.60
CA GLU A 239 -12.70 -2.74 17.89
C GLU A 239 -14.04 -2.13 17.45
N ASP A 240 -14.61 -2.61 16.34
CA ASP A 240 -15.90 -2.13 15.81
C ASP A 240 -17.12 -2.60 16.63
N GLY A 241 -16.93 -3.50 17.61
CA GLY A 241 -18.01 -4.12 18.39
C GLY A 241 -18.87 -5.06 17.55
N PRO A 242 -19.86 -5.77 18.14
CA PRO A 242 -20.76 -6.60 17.36
C PRO A 242 -21.60 -5.72 16.41
N SER A 243 -21.18 -5.66 15.14
CA SER A 243 -22.08 -5.34 14.03
C SER A 243 -23.24 -6.34 14.08
N CYS A 244 -24.46 -5.82 14.07
CA CYS A 244 -25.73 -6.56 14.18
C CYS A 244 -25.82 -7.80 13.29
#